data_AF-A0A2P2JKZ9-F1
#
_entry.id   AF-A0A2P2JKZ9-F1
#
_cell.length_a   1.000
_cell.length_b   1.000
_cell.length_c   1.000
_cell.angle_alpha   90.00
_cell.angle_beta   90.00
_cell.angle_gamma   90.00
#
_symmetry.space_group_name_H-M   'P 1'
#
loop_
_entity.id
_entity.type
_entity.pdbx_description
1 polymer ?
#
loop_
_entity_poly.entity_id
_entity_poly.type
_entity_poly.pdbx_seq_one_letter_code
_entity_poly.pdbx_strand_id
1 'polypeptide(L)'
;MDETFFDLMEFLKKPSVAETFVDILLCAVPIWLAVMIGLVIGWSWRPRWTGLVFLGMRSKFRFLWTAPPGFGARRLWLAFTALSAFSVCRSIWSNFKGKNGKSAAAGSPAPARNSGEGRYDSSNEPEKEDIVTENDFEHLLHLLEEKDGQMEWQFMMEKSTPNLAYQAWRHEPQTGPTIFRSRTVFEDATPELVRDFFWDDEFRPKWDPMLAYFKILEEHPHTGAMINHWIKKFPFFCSDREYIIGRRIWEAGKTYYCVTKGVPYPALPKRDKPRRVELYFSSWVIKAGK
;
A
#
# COMPACT_ATOMS: atom_id res chain seq x y z
N MET A 1 -41.56 -52.05 19.21
CA MET A 1 -40.91 -50.72 19.27
C MET A 1 -41.98 -49.64 19.14
N ASP A 2 -43.20 -49.95 19.60
CA ASP A 2 -44.42 -49.31 19.11
C ASP A 2 -45.10 -48.48 20.21
N GLU A 3 -45.01 -48.91 21.46
CA GLU A 3 -45.51 -48.20 22.66
C GLU A 3 -44.93 -46.78 22.76
N THR A 4 -43.61 -46.61 22.57
CA THR A 4 -42.95 -45.28 22.65
C THR A 4 -43.34 -44.34 21.51
N PHE A 5 -43.69 -44.88 20.33
CA PHE A 5 -44.17 -44.08 19.21
C PHE A 5 -45.63 -43.66 19.41
N PHE A 6 -46.45 -44.54 19.96
CA PHE A 6 -47.84 -44.23 20.32
C PHE A 6 -47.92 -43.15 21.39
N ASP A 7 -47.12 -43.24 22.45
CA ASP A 7 -47.07 -42.26 23.55
C ASP A 7 -46.61 -40.87 23.06
N LEU A 8 -45.66 -40.84 22.12
CA LEU A 8 -45.18 -39.60 21.51
C LEU A 8 -46.23 -38.97 20.58
N MET A 9 -47.01 -39.79 19.87
CA MET A 9 -48.12 -39.34 19.03
C MET A 9 -49.30 -38.82 19.86
N GLU A 10 -49.58 -39.44 21.01
CA GLU A 10 -50.62 -39.01 21.94
C GLU A 10 -50.23 -37.72 22.68
N PHE A 11 -48.95 -37.57 23.02
CA PHE A 11 -48.40 -36.33 23.55
C PHE A 11 -48.48 -35.18 22.52
N LEU A 12 -48.16 -35.43 21.25
CA LEU A 12 -48.28 -34.45 20.15
C LEU A 12 -49.73 -34.08 19.81
N LYS A 13 -50.71 -34.95 20.10
CA LYS A 13 -52.15 -34.68 19.92
C LYS A 13 -52.72 -33.75 20.98
N LYS A 14 -52.01 -33.49 22.09
CA LYS A 14 -52.48 -32.53 23.08
C LYS A 14 -52.52 -31.13 22.45
N PRO A 15 -53.66 -30.44 22.47
CA PRO A 15 -53.83 -29.18 21.76
C PRO A 15 -52.81 -28.11 22.19
N SER A 16 -52.40 -28.10 23.47
CA SER A 16 -51.38 -27.19 23.98
C SER A 16 -49.96 -27.50 23.47
N VAL A 17 -49.63 -28.77 23.23
CA VAL A 17 -48.34 -29.16 22.66
C VAL A 17 -48.33 -28.80 21.18
N ALA A 18 -49.40 -29.11 20.44
CA ALA A 18 -49.53 -28.71 19.04
C ALA A 18 -49.43 -27.19 18.86
N GLU A 19 -50.09 -26.40 19.71
CA GLU A 19 -50.06 -24.94 19.68
C GLU A 19 -48.66 -24.38 19.97
N THR A 20 -47.95 -24.91 20.97
CA THR A 20 -46.55 -24.50 21.25
C THR A 20 -45.58 -24.89 20.14
N PHE A 21 -45.78 -26.03 19.47
CA PHE A 21 -44.98 -26.39 18.29
C PHE A 21 -45.25 -25.47 17.10
N VAL A 22 -46.51 -25.06 16.88
CA VAL A 22 -46.88 -24.08 15.85
C VAL A 22 -46.27 -22.72 16.15
N ASP A 23 -46.29 -22.26 17.41
CA ASP A 23 -45.65 -21.02 17.82
C ASP A 23 -44.13 -21.04 17.63
N ILE A 24 -43.47 -22.15 17.97
CA ILE A 24 -42.04 -22.35 17.72
C ILE A 24 -41.73 -22.32 16.22
N LEU A 25 -42.55 -22.97 15.39
CA LEU A 25 -42.42 -22.96 13.94
C LEU A 25 -42.57 -21.53 13.39
N LEU A 26 -43.57 -20.78 13.86
CA LEU A 26 -43.79 -19.38 13.47
C LEU A 26 -42.63 -18.48 13.90
N CYS A 27 -42.05 -18.70 15.08
CA CYS A 27 -40.86 -17.98 15.55
C CYS A 27 -39.59 -18.32 14.76
N ALA A 28 -39.54 -19.48 14.12
CA ALA A 28 -38.42 -19.89 13.26
C ALA A 28 -38.51 -19.29 11.85
N VAL A 29 -39.69 -18.81 11.40
CA VAL A 29 -39.87 -18.23 10.06
C VAL A 29 -38.96 -17.01 9.81
N PRO A 30 -38.86 -16.00 10.69
CA PRO A 30 -37.96 -14.86 10.48
C PRO A 30 -36.48 -15.26 10.43
N ILE A 31 -36.10 -16.27 11.23
CA ILE A 31 -34.72 -16.78 11.28
C ILE A 31 -34.37 -17.45 9.95
N TRP A 32 -35.25 -18.32 9.45
CA TRP A 32 -35.06 -18.96 8.15
C TRP A 32 -35.09 -17.96 7.00
N LEU A 33 -35.96 -16.95 7.06
CA LEU A 33 -35.98 -15.87 6.08
C LEU A 33 -34.63 -15.13 6.04
N ALA A 34 -34.06 -14.79 7.20
CA ALA A 34 -32.75 -14.14 7.29
C ALA A 34 -31.62 -15.03 6.73
N VAL A 35 -31.65 -16.35 7.00
CA VAL A 35 -30.69 -17.32 6.45
C VAL A 35 -30.81 -17.39 4.92
N MET A 36 -32.03 -17.45 4.38
CA MET A 36 -32.27 -17.51 2.93
C MET A 36 -31.84 -16.23 2.23
N ILE A 37 -32.11 -15.05 2.82
CA ILE A 37 -31.61 -13.76 2.32
C ILE A 37 -30.09 -13.74 2.35
N GLY A 38 -29.45 -14.20 3.43
CA GLY A 38 -27.99 -14.31 3.53
C GLY A 38 -27.38 -15.24 2.49
N LEU A 39 -28.03 -16.38 2.21
CA LEU A 39 -27.63 -17.32 1.17
C LEU A 39 -27.77 -16.71 -0.22
N VAL A 40 -28.89 -16.05 -0.52
CA VAL A 40 -29.11 -15.38 -1.82
C VAL A 40 -28.11 -14.25 -2.01
N ILE A 41 -27.87 -13.41 -1.01
CA ILE A 41 -26.83 -12.37 -1.08
C ILE A 41 -25.45 -13.01 -1.25
N GLY A 42 -25.13 -14.06 -0.49
CA GLY A 42 -23.85 -14.76 -0.59
C GLY A 42 -23.63 -15.47 -1.94
N TRP A 43 -24.68 -15.99 -2.56
CA TRP A 43 -24.63 -16.65 -3.88
C TRP A 43 -24.65 -15.64 -5.04
N SER A 44 -25.40 -14.54 -4.88
CA SER A 44 -25.46 -13.43 -5.84
C SER A 44 -24.19 -12.58 -5.80
N TRP A 45 -23.49 -12.59 -4.66
CA TRP A 45 -22.22 -11.92 -4.52
C TRP A 45 -21.10 -12.86 -4.95
N ARG A 46 -20.70 -12.74 -6.21
CA ARG A 46 -19.35 -13.14 -6.65
C ARG A 46 -18.46 -11.90 -6.66
N PRO A 47 -17.78 -11.55 -5.55
CA PRO A 47 -16.80 -10.48 -5.59
C PRO A 47 -15.68 -10.88 -6.56
N ARG A 48 -15.50 -10.12 -7.64
CA ARG A 48 -14.42 -10.28 -8.63
C ARG A 48 -13.01 -10.17 -8.02
N TRP A 49 -12.94 -9.85 -6.73
CA TRP A 49 -11.72 -9.68 -5.94
C TRP A 49 -11.26 -10.93 -5.17
N THR A 50 -12.06 -12.02 -5.12
CA THR A 50 -11.64 -13.26 -4.43
C THR A 50 -10.38 -13.88 -5.04
N GLY A 51 -10.16 -13.69 -6.35
CA GLY A 51 -8.91 -14.06 -7.02
C GLY A 51 -7.69 -13.28 -6.52
N LEU A 52 -7.84 -12.00 -6.18
CA LEU A 52 -6.76 -11.16 -5.63
C LEU A 52 -6.43 -11.53 -4.17
N VAL A 53 -7.44 -11.86 -3.37
CA VAL A 53 -7.23 -12.33 -1.99
C VAL A 53 -6.60 -13.73 -1.97
N PHE A 54 -7.01 -14.64 -2.87
CA PHE A 54 -6.38 -15.97 -2.99
C PHE A 54 -4.94 -15.89 -3.51
N LEU A 55 -4.60 -14.95 -4.39
CA LEU A 55 -3.22 -14.74 -4.83
C LEU A 55 -2.33 -14.20 -3.70
N GLY A 56 -2.85 -13.25 -2.90
CA GLY A 56 -2.13 -12.66 -1.78
C GLY A 56 -1.94 -13.60 -0.58
N MET A 57 -2.86 -14.55 -0.37
CA MET A 57 -2.84 -15.46 0.79
C MET A 57 -2.03 -16.75 0.52
N ARG A 58 -1.83 -17.15 -0.74
CA ARG A 58 -1.06 -18.37 -1.09
C ARG A 58 0.44 -18.24 -0.84
N SER A 59 0.99 -17.03 -0.81
CA SER A 59 2.43 -16.79 -0.59
C SER A 59 2.84 -16.97 0.86
N LYS A 60 1.96 -16.67 1.84
CA LYS A 60 2.30 -16.71 3.27
C LYS A 60 1.90 -18.00 4.00
N PHE A 61 1.15 -18.90 3.36
CA PHE A 61 0.68 -20.15 3.98
C PHE A 61 1.60 -21.37 3.75
N ARG A 62 2.81 -21.18 3.21
CA ARG A 62 3.79 -22.26 3.03
C ARG A 62 4.67 -22.52 4.27
N PHE A 63 4.56 -21.72 5.33
CA PHE A 63 5.42 -21.81 6.53
C PHE A 63 4.71 -22.18 7.84
N LEU A 64 3.43 -22.59 7.78
CA LEU A 64 2.62 -22.93 8.95
C LEU A 64 2.00 -24.34 8.91
N TRP A 65 2.39 -25.18 7.94
CA TRP A 65 1.85 -26.53 7.79
C TRP A 65 2.88 -27.63 8.12
N THR A 66 3.49 -27.52 9.30
CA THR A 66 4.15 -28.64 9.99
C THR A 66 3.55 -28.79 11.38
N ALA A 67 2.28 -29.20 11.46
CA ALA A 67 1.67 -29.68 12.69
C ALA A 67 0.65 -30.80 12.33
N PRO A 68 0.48 -31.84 13.16
CA PRO A 68 -0.27 -33.04 12.80
C PRO A 68 -1.77 -32.75 12.60
N PRO A 69 -2.49 -33.59 11.82
CA PRO A 69 -3.86 -33.33 11.44
C PRO A 69 -4.81 -33.61 12.61
N GLY A 70 -5.35 -32.54 13.20
CA GLY A 70 -6.42 -32.61 14.18
C GLY A 70 -6.42 -31.37 15.07
N PHE A 71 -7.60 -30.85 15.42
CA PHE A 71 -7.83 -29.71 16.34
C PHE A 71 -7.87 -28.28 15.75
N GLY A 72 -8.60 -28.08 14.65
CA GLY A 72 -8.79 -26.77 14.00
C GLY A 72 -9.92 -25.86 14.53
N ALA A 73 -10.86 -26.33 15.36
CA ALA A 73 -12.05 -25.53 15.72
C ALA A 73 -12.03 -24.87 17.12
N ARG A 74 -11.24 -25.39 18.07
CA ARG A 74 -11.26 -24.92 19.48
C ARG A 74 -10.38 -23.70 19.76
N ARG A 75 -9.43 -23.37 18.88
CA ARG A 75 -8.50 -22.23 19.07
C ARG A 75 -9.03 -20.91 18.51
N LEU A 76 -9.92 -20.96 17.51
CA LEU A 76 -10.59 -19.76 16.99
C LEU A 76 -11.58 -19.16 18.00
N TRP A 77 -12.18 -19.99 18.85
CA TRP A 77 -13.11 -19.55 19.89
C TRP A 77 -12.40 -18.86 21.08
N LEU A 78 -11.18 -19.29 21.41
CA LEU A 78 -10.36 -18.66 22.47
C LEU A 78 -9.77 -17.29 22.04
N ALA A 79 -9.55 -17.07 20.74
CA ALA A 79 -9.07 -15.78 20.24
C ALA A 79 -10.16 -14.69 20.29
N PHE A 80 -11.43 -15.05 20.12
CA PHE A 80 -12.56 -14.10 20.18
C PHE A 80 -12.91 -13.69 21.62
N THR A 81 -12.71 -14.56 22.62
CA THR A 81 -12.92 -14.21 24.05
C THR A 81 -11.77 -13.38 24.64
N ALA A 82 -10.54 -13.48 24.12
CA ALA A 82 -9.43 -12.64 24.56
C ALA A 82 -9.53 -11.18 24.07
N LEU A 83 -10.13 -10.93 22.90
CA LEU A 83 -10.30 -9.59 22.34
C LEU A 83 -11.40 -8.77 23.05
N SER A 84 -12.37 -9.41 23.68
CA SER A 84 -13.38 -8.71 24.50
C SER A 84 -12.88 -8.28 25.88
N ALA A 85 -11.81 -8.88 26.41
CA ALA A 85 -11.22 -8.51 27.71
C ALA A 85 -10.19 -7.37 27.63
N PHE A 86 -9.63 -7.09 26.45
CA PHE A 86 -8.59 -6.07 26.28
C PHE A 86 -9.13 -4.63 26.18
N SER A 87 -10.45 -4.44 25.97
CA SER A 87 -11.07 -3.11 25.91
C SER A 87 -11.38 -2.52 27.29
N VAL A 88 -11.43 -3.33 28.35
CA VAL A 88 -11.70 -2.88 29.73
C VAL A 88 -10.41 -2.48 30.47
N CYS A 89 -9.26 -3.09 30.16
CA CYS A 89 -7.99 -2.78 30.83
C CYS A 89 -7.31 -1.47 30.38
N ARG A 90 -7.76 -0.83 29.28
CA ARG A 90 -7.17 0.46 28.85
C ARG A 90 -7.72 1.67 29.60
N SER A 91 -8.89 1.55 30.23
CA SER A 91 -9.52 2.65 30.98
C SER A 91 -9.00 2.78 32.42
N ILE A 92 -8.31 1.77 32.96
CA ILE A 92 -7.80 1.78 34.33
C ILE A 92 -6.37 2.35 34.37
N TRP A 93 -5.59 2.23 33.29
CA TRP A 93 -4.20 2.70 33.26
C TRP A 93 -4.05 4.21 32.98
N SER A 94 -5.07 4.88 32.43
CA SER A 94 -5.04 6.34 32.22
C SER A 94 -5.34 7.17 33.47
N ASN A 95 -5.84 6.56 34.55
CA ASN A 95 -6.20 7.26 35.79
C ASN A 95 -5.17 7.14 36.93
N PHE A 96 -4.06 6.42 36.74
CA PHE A 96 -3.04 6.23 37.77
C PHE A 96 -1.76 7.06 37.57
N LYS A 97 -1.66 7.87 36.51
CA LYS A 97 -0.52 8.76 36.27
C LYS A 97 -0.88 10.22 36.54
N GLY A 98 -1.32 10.47 37.77
CA GLY A 98 -1.46 11.81 38.33
C GLY A 98 -0.73 11.90 39.66
N LYS A 99 0.12 12.94 39.77
CA LYS A 99 0.58 13.63 41.00
C LYS A 99 1.90 13.18 41.66
N ASN A 100 2.97 13.95 41.38
CA ASN A 100 3.90 14.61 42.33
C ASN A 100 5.11 15.14 41.52
N GLY A 101 5.63 16.37 41.65
CA GLY A 101 5.39 17.50 42.53
C GLY A 101 6.15 18.74 42.00
N LYS A 102 5.73 19.93 42.46
CA LYS A 102 6.24 21.28 42.14
C LYS A 102 7.67 21.51 42.65
N SER A 103 8.51 22.35 42.05
CA SER A 103 8.77 23.79 42.35
C SER A 103 10.22 24.08 41.88
N ALA A 104 10.74 25.26 41.51
CA ALA A 104 10.30 26.65 41.40
C ALA A 104 11.37 27.43 40.58
N ALA A 105 10.98 28.60 40.03
CA ALA A 105 11.68 29.90 39.87
C ALA A 105 13.19 29.96 39.53
N ALA A 106 13.76 30.93 38.83
CA ALA A 106 13.37 32.08 38.01
C ALA A 106 14.71 32.71 37.52
N GLY A 107 14.70 33.48 36.42
CA GLY A 107 15.77 34.45 36.16
C GLY A 107 16.24 34.57 34.71
N SER A 108 15.64 35.48 33.96
CA SER A 108 16.33 36.21 32.88
C SER A 108 16.93 37.50 33.45
N PRO A 109 17.99 38.04 32.83
CA PRO A 109 17.74 39.25 32.04
C PRO A 109 18.51 39.27 30.70
N ALA A 110 17.99 40.04 29.73
CA ALA A 110 18.68 40.55 28.54
C ALA A 110 19.12 42.01 28.81
N PRO A 111 19.71 42.79 27.86
CA PRO A 111 20.43 42.47 26.62
C PRO A 111 21.83 43.15 26.57
N ALA A 112 22.67 42.80 25.59
CA ALA A 112 23.83 43.61 25.22
C ALA A 112 23.82 43.90 23.72
N ARG A 113 23.76 45.21 23.40
CA ARG A 113 23.95 45.80 22.07
C ARG A 113 25.36 45.51 21.59
N ASN A 114 25.51 45.14 20.32
CA ASN A 114 26.67 45.57 19.54
C ASN A 114 26.20 45.84 18.10
N SER A 115 26.21 47.13 17.78
CA SER A 115 26.16 47.72 16.45
C SER A 115 27.47 47.44 15.73
N GLY A 116 27.38 46.80 14.58
CA GLY A 116 28.46 46.67 13.60
C GLY A 116 27.83 46.74 12.21
N GLU A 117 27.91 47.92 11.60
CA GLU A 117 27.58 48.14 10.20
C GLU A 117 28.52 47.31 9.33
N GLY A 118 27.95 46.37 8.58
CA GLY A 118 28.64 45.53 7.61
C GLY A 118 27.77 45.40 6.37
N ARG A 119 27.88 46.41 5.50
CA ARG A 119 27.69 46.39 4.04
C ARG A 119 26.85 45.22 3.49
N TYR A 120 25.59 45.53 3.14
CA TYR A 120 24.77 44.68 2.29
C TYR A 120 25.46 44.52 0.93
N ASP A 121 25.97 43.31 0.67
CA ASP A 121 26.31 42.87 -0.68
C ASP A 121 25.17 41.98 -1.18
N SER A 122 24.45 42.50 -2.16
CA SER A 122 23.30 41.84 -2.78
C SER A 122 23.79 40.98 -3.93
N SER A 123 23.99 39.69 -3.70
CA SER A 123 23.84 38.62 -4.70
C SER A 123 24.46 37.35 -4.14
N ASN A 124 23.61 36.49 -3.57
CA ASN A 124 23.81 35.05 -3.50
C ASN A 124 22.43 34.48 -3.17
N GLU A 125 21.59 34.35 -4.20
CA GLU A 125 20.52 33.37 -4.09
C GLU A 125 21.21 32.03 -3.79
N PRO A 126 20.79 31.28 -2.77
CA PRO A 126 21.35 29.96 -2.53
C PRO A 126 21.16 29.17 -3.81
N GLU A 127 22.25 28.68 -4.41
CA GLU A 127 22.21 27.73 -5.51
C GLU A 127 21.19 26.66 -5.14
N LYS A 128 20.07 26.63 -5.88
CA LYS A 128 19.00 25.66 -5.64
C LYS A 128 19.63 24.30 -5.93
N GLU A 129 19.94 23.54 -4.89
CA GLU A 129 20.54 22.20 -5.03
C GLU A 129 19.75 21.40 -6.06
N ASP A 130 20.46 20.81 -7.03
CA ASP A 130 19.82 20.01 -8.07
C ASP A 130 19.12 18.82 -7.42
N ILE A 131 17.82 18.71 -7.68
CA ILE A 131 16.94 17.79 -6.96
C ILE A 131 17.24 16.35 -7.39
N VAL A 132 17.58 16.15 -8.67
CA VAL A 132 17.99 14.86 -9.22
C VAL A 132 19.34 15.08 -9.92
N THR A 133 20.39 14.61 -9.26
CA THR A 133 21.78 14.96 -9.56
C THR A 133 22.44 13.94 -10.48
N GLU A 134 23.64 14.28 -10.97
CA GLU A 134 24.46 13.34 -11.75
C GLU A 134 24.83 12.08 -10.95
N ASN A 135 25.00 12.18 -9.63
CA ASN A 135 25.25 11.01 -8.78
C ASN A 135 24.07 10.02 -8.82
N ASP A 136 22.83 10.51 -8.92
CA ASP A 136 21.67 9.63 -9.07
C ASP A 136 21.68 8.89 -10.41
N PHE A 137 22.19 9.55 -11.46
CA PHE A 137 22.38 8.97 -12.78
C PHE A 137 23.51 7.94 -12.80
N GLU A 138 24.66 8.24 -12.18
CA GLU A 138 25.75 7.27 -11.98
C GLU A 138 25.27 6.02 -11.22
N HIS A 139 24.44 6.21 -10.18
CA HIS A 139 23.82 5.10 -9.46
C HIS A 139 22.92 4.25 -10.36
N LEU A 140 22.14 4.87 -11.26
CA LEU A 140 21.39 4.14 -12.28
C LEU A 140 22.33 3.34 -13.20
N LEU A 141 23.43 3.92 -13.68
CA LEU A 141 24.39 3.21 -14.53
C LEU A 141 24.98 1.99 -13.82
N HIS A 142 25.34 2.11 -12.55
CA HIS A 142 25.79 0.99 -11.73
C HIS A 142 24.74 -0.14 -11.67
N LEU A 143 23.47 0.20 -11.43
CA LEU A 143 22.36 -0.79 -11.42
C LEU A 143 22.15 -1.50 -12.77
N LEU A 144 22.58 -0.90 -13.87
CA LEU A 144 22.50 -1.50 -15.22
C LEU A 144 23.71 -2.36 -15.55
N GLU A 145 24.89 -1.98 -15.04
CA GLU A 145 26.15 -2.69 -15.24
C GLU A 145 26.30 -3.92 -14.34
N GLU A 146 25.62 -3.95 -13.20
CA GLU A 146 25.53 -5.12 -12.33
C GLU A 146 25.04 -6.33 -13.13
N LYS A 147 26.00 -7.20 -13.49
CA LYS A 147 25.76 -8.43 -14.24
C LYS A 147 24.85 -9.35 -13.43
N ASP A 148 23.96 -10.05 -14.14
CA ASP A 148 23.12 -11.11 -13.59
C ASP A 148 24.02 -12.14 -12.85
N GLY A 149 24.07 -12.04 -11.51
CA GLY A 149 24.97 -12.85 -10.67
C GLY A 149 25.40 -12.21 -9.35
N GLN A 150 25.48 -10.87 -9.25
CA GLN A 150 25.80 -10.20 -7.97
C GLN A 150 24.58 -10.08 -7.05
N MET A 151 23.41 -9.80 -7.61
CA MET A 151 22.14 -9.85 -6.89
C MET A 151 21.41 -11.16 -7.15
N GLU A 152 20.92 -11.80 -6.09
CA GLU A 152 20.04 -12.97 -6.17
C GLU A 152 18.64 -12.54 -6.65
N TRP A 153 18.49 -12.26 -7.95
CA TRP A 153 17.21 -11.94 -8.56
C TRP A 153 16.33 -13.18 -8.64
N GLN A 154 15.16 -13.11 -8.00
CA GLN A 154 14.13 -14.12 -8.07
C GLN A 154 13.16 -13.79 -9.21
N PHE A 155 13.06 -14.67 -10.19
CA PHE A 155 12.07 -14.55 -11.25
C PHE A 155 10.64 -14.57 -10.69
N MET A 156 9.81 -13.60 -11.08
CA MET A 156 8.42 -13.47 -10.62
C MET A 156 7.41 -13.89 -11.68
N MET A 157 7.56 -13.38 -12.91
CA MET A 157 6.60 -13.63 -13.98
C MET A 157 7.16 -13.26 -15.35
N GLU A 158 6.56 -13.88 -16.36
CA GLU A 158 6.69 -13.52 -17.77
C GLU A 158 5.32 -13.55 -18.43
N LYS A 159 5.07 -12.58 -19.32
CA LYS A 159 3.90 -12.52 -20.19
C LYS A 159 4.33 -12.04 -21.57
N SER A 160 3.81 -12.68 -22.60
CA SER A 160 4.08 -12.29 -23.98
C SER A 160 2.78 -12.23 -24.79
N THR A 161 2.73 -11.28 -25.71
CA THR A 161 1.74 -11.07 -26.75
C THR A 161 2.50 -10.77 -28.05
N PRO A 162 1.86 -10.82 -29.23
CA PRO A 162 2.57 -10.57 -30.50
C PRO A 162 3.36 -9.27 -30.56
N ASN A 163 2.94 -8.22 -29.83
CA ASN A 163 3.54 -6.89 -29.91
C ASN A 163 4.21 -6.45 -28.61
N LEU A 164 4.16 -7.27 -27.55
CA LEU A 164 4.67 -6.93 -26.22
C LEU A 164 5.15 -8.15 -25.46
N ALA A 165 6.37 -8.10 -24.95
CA ALA A 165 6.91 -9.08 -24.00
C ALA A 165 7.30 -8.39 -22.69
N TYR A 166 6.91 -8.98 -21.56
CA TYR A 166 7.16 -8.45 -20.22
C TYR A 166 7.74 -9.53 -19.32
N GLN A 167 8.82 -9.22 -18.64
CA GLN A 167 9.47 -10.06 -17.64
C GLN A 167 9.70 -9.25 -16.37
N ALA A 168 9.57 -9.89 -15.20
CA ALA A 168 9.81 -9.24 -13.92
C ALA A 168 10.54 -10.15 -12.93
N TRP A 169 11.41 -9.53 -12.14
CA TRP A 169 12.20 -10.13 -11.08
C TRP A 169 12.06 -9.29 -9.81
N ARG A 170 12.28 -9.94 -8.67
CA ARG A 170 12.40 -9.28 -7.36
C ARG A 170 13.70 -9.69 -6.68
N HIS A 171 14.23 -8.80 -5.88
CA HIS A 171 15.35 -9.06 -4.99
C HIS A 171 14.97 -8.59 -3.59
N GLU A 172 15.19 -9.44 -2.59
CA GLU A 172 14.93 -9.14 -1.18
C GLU A 172 16.29 -9.01 -0.49
N PRO A 173 16.83 -7.78 -0.34
CA PRO A 173 18.11 -7.58 0.32
C PRO A 173 18.03 -7.94 1.81
N GLN A 174 19.16 -8.26 2.43
CA GLN A 174 19.23 -8.55 3.87
C GLN A 174 18.75 -7.36 4.72
N THR A 175 18.98 -6.15 4.23
CA THR A 175 18.56 -4.90 4.84
C THR A 175 17.86 -4.01 3.80
N GLY A 176 16.72 -3.44 4.18
CA GLY A 176 15.97 -2.50 3.33
C GLY A 176 14.74 -3.10 2.63
N PRO A 177 14.10 -2.31 1.74
CA PRO A 177 12.89 -2.73 1.04
C PRO A 177 13.18 -3.73 -0.09
N THR A 178 12.17 -4.52 -0.46
CA THR A 178 12.20 -5.34 -1.67
C THR A 178 12.40 -4.48 -2.91
N ILE A 179 13.30 -4.91 -3.79
CA ILE A 179 13.63 -4.25 -5.04
C ILE A 179 12.98 -5.04 -6.18
N PHE A 180 12.42 -4.34 -7.16
CA PHE A 180 11.82 -4.94 -8.35
C PHE A 180 12.55 -4.48 -9.59
N ARG A 181 12.75 -5.40 -10.53
CA ARG A 181 13.28 -5.14 -11.87
C ARG A 181 12.30 -5.70 -12.89
N SER A 182 12.10 -4.96 -13.97
CA SER A 182 11.29 -5.44 -15.08
C SER A 182 11.94 -5.11 -16.40
N ARG A 183 11.64 -5.92 -17.41
CA ARG A 183 12.02 -5.72 -18.80
C ARG A 183 10.77 -5.81 -19.63
N THR A 184 10.51 -4.77 -20.43
CA THR A 184 9.42 -4.74 -21.40
C THR A 184 10.00 -4.52 -22.78
N VAL A 185 9.54 -5.30 -23.76
CA VAL A 185 9.83 -5.12 -25.18
C VAL A 185 8.54 -4.71 -25.86
N PHE A 186 8.59 -3.66 -26.67
CA PHE A 186 7.51 -3.19 -27.52
C PHE A 186 7.99 -3.34 -28.98
N GLU A 187 7.32 -4.17 -29.78
CA GLU A 187 7.75 -4.46 -31.16
C GLU A 187 7.50 -3.26 -32.10
N ASP A 188 6.37 -2.57 -31.92
CA ASP A 188 5.88 -1.52 -32.83
C ASP A 188 5.96 -0.10 -32.22
N ALA A 189 6.96 0.19 -31.38
CA ALA A 189 7.09 1.50 -30.73
C ALA A 189 8.53 2.02 -30.78
N THR A 190 8.69 3.32 -31.10
CA THR A 190 9.99 3.96 -31.06
C THR A 190 10.40 4.31 -29.62
N PRO A 191 11.71 4.37 -29.30
CA PRO A 191 12.17 4.82 -27.98
C PRO A 191 11.59 6.17 -27.54
N GLU A 192 11.44 7.11 -28.47
CA GLU A 192 10.89 8.44 -28.23
C GLU A 192 9.41 8.37 -27.84
N LEU A 193 8.62 7.55 -28.54
CA LEU A 193 7.20 7.36 -28.22
C LEU A 193 7.01 6.74 -26.83
N VAL A 194 7.83 5.74 -26.48
CA VAL A 194 7.75 5.09 -25.16
C VAL A 194 8.19 6.06 -24.06
N ARG A 195 9.23 6.88 -24.31
CA ARG A 195 9.67 7.94 -23.40
C ARG A 195 8.53 8.92 -23.12
N ASP A 196 7.92 9.47 -24.17
CA ASP A 196 6.87 10.49 -24.05
C ASP A 196 5.64 9.90 -23.35
N PHE A 197 5.26 8.66 -23.68
CA PHE A 197 4.16 7.95 -23.02
C PHE A 197 4.35 7.81 -21.50
N PHE A 198 5.57 7.52 -21.02
CA PHE A 198 5.84 7.38 -19.59
C PHE A 198 6.09 8.71 -18.87
N TRP A 199 6.51 9.75 -19.60
CA TRP A 199 6.80 11.07 -19.04
C TRP A 199 5.54 11.95 -18.90
N ASP A 200 4.53 11.71 -19.73
CA ASP A 200 3.29 12.49 -19.78
C ASP A 200 2.33 12.16 -18.62
N ASP A 201 2.35 13.01 -17.59
CA ASP A 201 1.47 12.91 -16.43
C ASP A 201 0.03 13.34 -16.73
N GLU A 202 -0.22 14.15 -17.77
CA GLU A 202 -1.56 14.59 -18.16
C GLU A 202 -2.33 13.48 -18.90
N PHE A 203 -1.60 12.69 -19.68
CA PHE A 203 -2.14 11.52 -20.37
C PHE A 203 -2.33 10.33 -19.43
N ARG A 204 -1.52 10.24 -18.36
CA ARG A 204 -1.47 9.08 -17.47
C ARG A 204 -2.80 8.66 -16.82
N PRO A 205 -3.66 9.57 -16.33
CA PRO A 205 -4.97 9.20 -15.78
C PRO A 205 -5.90 8.48 -16.77
N LYS A 206 -5.67 8.60 -18.08
CA LYS A 206 -6.47 7.91 -19.11
C LYS A 206 -6.23 6.40 -19.11
N TRP A 207 -5.08 5.93 -18.64
CA TRP A 207 -4.69 4.52 -18.70
C TRP A 207 -4.28 3.91 -17.35
N ASP A 208 -3.79 4.71 -16.40
CA ASP A 208 -3.44 4.27 -15.03
C ASP A 208 -4.60 4.57 -14.06
N PRO A 209 -5.51 3.60 -13.81
CA PRO A 209 -6.65 3.81 -12.91
C PRO A 209 -6.23 4.02 -11.45
N MET A 210 -4.96 3.75 -11.10
CA MET A 210 -4.47 3.98 -9.75
C MET A 210 -4.03 5.41 -9.54
N LEU A 211 -3.74 6.22 -10.57
CA LEU A 211 -3.36 7.62 -10.38
C LEU A 211 -4.61 8.47 -10.09
N ALA A 212 -4.84 8.81 -8.83
CA ALA A 212 -6.01 9.57 -8.38
C ALA A 212 -5.87 11.07 -8.61
N TYR A 213 -4.64 11.57 -8.49
CA TYR A 213 -4.29 12.98 -8.54
C TYR A 213 -2.84 13.10 -9.01
N PHE A 214 -2.59 14.11 -9.83
CA PHE A 214 -1.26 14.55 -10.17
C PHE A 214 -1.22 16.07 -10.18
N LYS A 215 -0.06 16.65 -9.87
CA LYS A 215 0.24 18.06 -10.06
C LYS A 215 1.75 18.23 -10.25
N ILE A 216 2.15 18.98 -11.26
CA ILE A 216 3.53 19.45 -11.39
C ILE A 216 3.71 20.60 -10.40
N LEU A 217 4.66 20.47 -9.47
CA LEU A 217 4.95 21.46 -8.44
C LEU A 217 6.03 22.44 -8.90
N GLU A 218 7.09 21.93 -9.51
CA GLU A 218 8.20 22.72 -10.03
C GLU A 218 8.75 22.10 -11.31
N GLU A 219 9.22 22.95 -12.22
CA GLU A 219 9.95 22.58 -13.42
C GLU A 219 11.26 23.36 -13.44
N HIS A 220 12.37 22.69 -13.72
CA HIS A 220 13.70 23.27 -13.80
C HIS A 220 14.14 23.31 -15.27
N PRO A 221 14.02 24.44 -15.97
CA PRO A 221 14.23 24.50 -17.42
C PRO A 221 15.66 24.12 -17.86
N HIS A 222 16.65 24.38 -17.02
CA HIS A 222 18.06 24.13 -17.36
C HIS A 222 18.43 22.64 -17.32
N THR A 223 17.88 21.87 -16.38
CA THR A 223 18.20 20.45 -16.20
C THR A 223 17.12 19.53 -16.76
N GLY A 224 15.92 20.05 -17.04
CA GLY A 224 14.74 19.26 -17.38
C GLY A 224 14.17 18.47 -16.20
N ALA A 225 14.66 18.73 -14.98
CA ALA A 225 14.14 18.10 -13.77
C ALA A 225 12.78 18.68 -13.40
N MET A 226 11.90 17.85 -12.85
CA MET A 226 10.58 18.26 -12.37
C MET A 226 10.30 17.68 -10.99
N ILE A 227 9.55 18.42 -10.18
CA ILE A 227 8.95 17.90 -8.96
C ILE A 227 7.46 17.67 -9.21
N ASN A 228 7.01 16.44 -8.99
CA ASN A 228 5.63 16.04 -9.20
C ASN A 228 5.01 15.56 -7.88
N HIS A 229 3.74 15.92 -7.66
CA HIS A 229 2.92 15.44 -6.57
C HIS A 229 1.90 14.43 -7.12
N TRP A 230 2.04 13.16 -6.74
CA TRP A 230 1.10 12.11 -7.12
C TRP A 230 0.36 11.55 -5.90
N ILE A 231 -0.91 11.21 -6.08
CA ILE A 231 -1.65 10.37 -5.13
C ILE A 231 -2.10 9.12 -5.88
N LYS A 232 -1.64 7.95 -5.42
CA LYS A 232 -2.07 6.66 -5.94
C LYS A 232 -3.13 6.01 -5.06
N LYS A 233 -4.23 5.58 -5.68
CA LYS A 233 -5.28 4.78 -5.06
C LYS A 233 -4.73 3.42 -4.66
N PHE A 234 -5.09 2.99 -3.48
CA PHE A 234 -4.86 1.63 -3.03
C PHE A 234 -6.17 0.95 -2.66
N PRO A 235 -6.17 -0.38 -2.49
CA PRO A 235 -7.35 -1.08 -2.00
C PRO A 235 -7.89 -0.44 -0.72
N PHE A 236 -9.23 -0.38 -0.59
CA PHE A 236 -9.95 0.40 0.43
C PHE A 236 -9.56 0.13 1.89
N PHE A 237 -8.95 -1.02 2.17
CA PHE A 237 -8.43 -1.39 3.50
C PHE A 237 -7.05 -0.76 3.81
N CYS A 238 -6.47 -0.02 2.89
CA CYS A 238 -5.25 0.76 3.08
C CYS A 238 -5.50 2.23 2.73
N SER A 239 -4.73 3.14 3.30
CA SER A 239 -4.78 4.56 2.92
C SER A 239 -4.06 4.78 1.60
N ASP A 240 -4.58 5.63 0.71
CA ASP A 240 -3.91 6.02 -0.53
C ASP A 240 -2.47 6.50 -0.28
N ARG A 241 -1.60 6.38 -1.28
CA ARG A 241 -0.18 6.70 -1.16
C ARG A 241 0.10 8.04 -1.83
N GLU A 242 0.71 8.93 -1.08
CA GLU A 242 1.15 10.24 -1.56
C GLU A 242 2.64 10.20 -1.87
N TYR A 243 3.00 10.68 -3.05
CA TYR A 243 4.37 10.74 -3.53
C TYR A 243 4.68 12.19 -3.88
N ILE A 244 5.82 12.66 -3.39
CA ILE A 244 6.45 13.88 -3.85
C ILE A 244 7.76 13.44 -4.47
N ILE A 245 7.84 13.48 -5.79
CA ILE A 245 8.93 12.89 -6.56
C ILE A 245 9.65 13.94 -7.37
N GLY A 246 10.98 13.91 -7.31
CA GLY A 246 11.84 14.56 -8.29
C GLY A 246 12.11 13.57 -9.42
N ARG A 247 11.99 14.00 -10.66
CA ARG A 247 12.29 13.18 -11.84
C ARG A 247 13.09 13.95 -12.89
N ARG A 248 13.97 13.25 -13.60
CA ARG A 248 14.79 13.79 -14.69
C ARG A 248 15.09 12.72 -15.73
N ILE A 249 15.27 13.14 -16.99
CA ILE A 249 15.71 12.28 -18.10
C ILE A 249 17.06 12.78 -18.61
N TRP A 250 18.00 11.85 -18.78
CA TRP A 250 19.22 12.03 -19.55
C TRP A 250 19.08 11.31 -20.90
N GLU A 251 19.64 11.91 -21.94
CA GLU A 251 19.58 11.41 -23.31
C GLU A 251 20.99 11.13 -23.84
N ALA A 252 21.18 9.94 -24.42
CA ALA A 252 22.40 9.56 -25.13
C ALA A 252 22.02 8.90 -26.47
N GLY A 253 22.00 9.69 -27.54
CA GLY A 253 21.47 9.25 -28.83
C GLY A 253 19.99 8.88 -28.72
N LYS A 254 19.61 7.66 -29.09
CA LYS A 254 18.24 7.14 -28.94
C LYS A 254 18.02 6.31 -27.67
N THR A 255 18.81 6.60 -26.64
CA THR A 255 18.70 5.96 -25.33
C THR A 255 18.35 7.00 -24.29
N TYR A 256 17.30 6.71 -23.53
CA TYR A 256 16.76 7.59 -22.51
C TYR A 256 16.90 6.93 -21.15
N TYR A 257 17.49 7.65 -20.21
CA TYR A 257 17.71 7.22 -18.83
C TYR A 257 16.90 8.12 -17.93
N CYS A 258 15.96 7.56 -17.18
CA CYS A 258 15.18 8.33 -16.23
C CYS A 258 15.47 7.88 -14.81
N VAL A 259 15.63 8.86 -13.93
CA VAL A 259 15.60 8.68 -12.49
C VAL A 259 14.38 9.41 -11.93
N THR A 260 13.69 8.76 -11.01
CA THR A 260 12.63 9.31 -10.18
C THR A 260 12.89 8.93 -8.73
N LYS A 261 12.99 9.91 -7.82
CA LYS A 261 13.20 9.67 -6.40
C LYS A 261 12.28 10.50 -5.53
N GLY A 262 12.03 10.06 -4.31
CA GLY A 262 11.30 10.84 -3.30
C GLY A 262 12.10 12.07 -2.90
N VAL A 263 11.45 13.22 -2.82
CA VAL A 263 12.11 14.50 -2.49
C VAL A 263 11.34 15.25 -1.41
N PRO A 264 12.04 15.96 -0.51
CA PRO A 264 11.37 16.82 0.46
C PRO A 264 10.71 18.01 -0.25
N TYR A 265 9.53 18.41 0.22
CA TYR A 265 8.86 19.61 -0.28
C TYR A 265 8.15 20.32 0.87
N PRO A 266 8.81 21.27 1.54
CA PRO A 266 8.32 21.88 2.78
C PRO A 266 6.94 22.54 2.67
N ALA A 267 6.61 23.08 1.49
CA ALA A 267 5.31 23.70 1.24
C ALA A 267 4.13 22.71 1.25
N LEU A 268 4.40 21.40 1.19
CA LEU A 268 3.39 20.34 1.35
C LEU A 268 3.73 19.48 2.57
N PRO A 269 3.28 19.86 3.79
CA PRO A 269 3.54 19.08 4.99
C PRO A 269 2.86 17.71 4.96
N LYS A 270 3.40 16.75 5.71
CA LYS A 270 2.88 15.38 5.78
C LYS A 270 1.52 15.38 6.49
N ARG A 271 0.60 14.60 5.93
CA ARG A 271 -0.73 14.33 6.52
C ARG A 271 -0.84 12.88 6.94
N ASP A 272 -1.83 12.58 7.77
CA ASP A 272 -2.12 11.20 8.15
C ASP A 272 -2.67 10.37 6.98
N LYS A 273 -3.48 11.01 6.12
CA LYS A 273 -4.05 10.44 4.91
C LYS A 273 -4.06 11.51 3.81
N PRO A 274 -3.71 11.17 2.56
CA PRO A 274 -3.01 9.95 2.13
C PRO A 274 -1.67 9.74 2.86
N ARG A 275 -1.18 8.50 2.91
CA ARG A 275 0.09 8.15 3.57
C ARG A 275 1.26 8.49 2.65
N ARG A 276 2.11 9.42 3.08
CA ARG A 276 3.32 9.80 2.32
C ARG A 276 4.33 8.68 2.25
N VAL A 277 4.83 8.40 1.05
CA VAL A 277 5.97 7.52 0.80
C VAL A 277 7.25 8.34 0.92
N GLU A 278 8.03 8.05 1.96
CA GLU A 278 9.27 8.79 2.27
C GLU A 278 10.46 8.25 1.49
N LEU A 279 10.63 6.93 1.48
CA LEU A 279 11.68 6.26 0.71
C LEU A 279 11.10 5.81 -0.64
N TYR A 280 11.52 6.48 -1.71
CA TYR A 280 11.15 6.13 -3.07
C TYR A 280 12.34 6.32 -4.00
N PHE A 281 12.67 5.29 -4.76
CA PHE A 281 13.62 5.35 -5.86
C PHE A 281 13.11 4.44 -6.97
N SER A 282 13.07 4.95 -8.18
CA SER A 282 12.69 4.22 -9.38
C SER A 282 13.47 4.79 -10.55
N SER A 283 13.88 3.92 -11.45
CA SER A 283 14.60 4.31 -12.65
C SER A 283 14.20 3.40 -13.80
N TRP A 284 14.36 3.91 -15.01
CA TRP A 284 14.14 3.12 -16.22
C TRP A 284 15.08 3.57 -17.33
N VAL A 285 15.35 2.64 -18.24
CA VAL A 285 16.10 2.90 -19.47
C VAL A 285 15.28 2.43 -20.65
N ILE A 286 15.12 3.31 -21.62
CA ILE A 286 14.49 3.04 -22.90
C ILE A 286 15.57 3.09 -23.97
N LYS A 287 15.66 2.05 -24.77
CA LYS A 287 16.57 1.94 -25.91
C LYS A 287 15.90 1.16 -27.02
N ALA A 288 16.37 1.34 -28.25
CA ALA A 288 15.92 0.52 -29.37
C ALA A 288 16.16 -0.98 -29.09
N GLY A 289 15.19 -1.80 -29.49
CA GLY A 289 15.36 -3.26 -29.53
C GLY A 289 16.55 -3.64 -30.41
N LYS A 290 17.23 -4.73 -30.04
CA LYS A 290 18.24 -5.36 -30.89
C LYS A 290 17.56 -6.31 -31.85
#